data_AF-A0A838WPM7-F1
#
_entry.id   AF-A0A838WPM7-F1
#
_cell.length_a   1.000
_cell.length_b   1.000
_cell.length_c   1.000
_cell.angle_alpha   90.00
_cell.angle_beta   90.00
_cell.angle_gamma   90.00
#
_symmetry.space_group_name_H-M   'P 1'
#
loop_
_entity.id
_entity.type
_entity.pdbx_description
1 polymer ?
#
loop_
_entity_poly.entity_id
_entity_poly.type
_entity_poly.pdbx_seq_one_letter_code
_entity_poly.pdbx_strand_id
1 'polypeptide(L)'
;SKAINSLDLLAKTQPSSLENVTGFDSKIAWKLVVQAQSALRQTALMLPETVVRGNLISNVGIELYFDIEAQPDLNLNYLLGVLVVDIENKQETFYSFLATKPEEEELIWQQFVDLVCQYPHSPIYHFCNYEVETVNKLGKLYGTPDSITRMILTRFVDIYELLIETVALPIESYALKAIANWLGFTWRDPKANGAKCIYWYDQWLETGDREFLKMIQVYNEDDCYATRRVKDWLVTFTKDFLL
;
A
#
# COMPACT_ATOMS: atom_id res chain seq x y z
N SER A 1 7.87 -28.60 27.67
CA SER A 1 8.00 -27.83 26.42
C SER A 1 9.42 -27.29 26.33
N LYS A 2 10.15 -27.52 25.22
CA LYS A 2 11.44 -26.84 25.00
C LYS A 2 11.14 -25.40 24.61
N ALA A 3 11.73 -24.42 25.30
CA ALA A 3 11.54 -23.02 24.95
C ALA A 3 12.11 -22.74 23.55
N ILE A 4 11.29 -22.14 22.68
CA ILE A 4 11.72 -21.65 21.37
C ILE A 4 12.31 -20.27 21.60
N ASN A 5 13.63 -20.16 21.55
CA ASN A 5 14.36 -18.94 21.90
C ASN A 5 15.35 -18.48 20.81
N SER A 6 15.27 -19.05 19.61
CA SER A 6 16.06 -18.66 18.45
C SER A 6 15.28 -18.83 17.16
N LEU A 7 15.67 -18.05 16.14
CA LEU A 7 15.09 -18.11 14.80
C LEU A 7 15.25 -19.50 14.17
N ASP A 8 16.43 -20.12 14.34
CA ASP A 8 16.71 -21.49 13.90
C ASP A 8 15.78 -22.54 14.49
N LEU A 9 15.47 -22.43 15.78
CA LEU A 9 14.53 -23.35 16.44
C LEU A 9 13.11 -23.09 15.94
N LEU A 10 12.69 -21.83 15.81
CA LEU A 10 11.37 -21.47 15.32
C LEU A 10 11.14 -21.99 13.88
N ALA A 11 12.12 -21.81 13.00
CA ALA A 11 12.04 -22.25 11.60
C ALA A 11 11.94 -23.78 11.43
N LYS A 12 12.43 -24.55 12.40
CA LYS A 12 12.39 -26.03 12.43
C LYS A 12 11.21 -26.59 13.23
N THR A 13 10.42 -25.72 13.86
CA THR A 13 9.29 -26.10 14.70
C THR A 13 8.12 -26.53 13.82
N GLN A 14 7.39 -27.58 14.22
CA GLN A 14 6.12 -27.92 13.58
C GLN A 14 5.05 -26.90 14.00
N PRO A 15 4.36 -26.23 13.06
CA PRO A 15 3.35 -25.22 13.37
C PRO A 15 2.29 -25.66 14.38
N SER A 16 1.79 -26.90 14.26
CA SER A 16 0.82 -27.48 15.19
C SER A 16 1.27 -27.51 16.66
N SER A 17 2.58 -27.51 16.91
CA SER A 17 3.11 -27.43 18.28
C SER A 17 2.99 -26.04 18.91
N LEU A 18 2.80 -24.99 18.11
CA LEU A 18 2.58 -23.61 18.55
C LEU A 18 1.10 -23.30 18.78
N GLU A 19 0.18 -24.04 18.16
CA GLU A 19 -1.28 -23.85 18.28
C GLU A 19 -1.81 -24.02 19.71
N ASN A 20 -1.06 -24.74 20.54
CA ASN A 20 -1.40 -24.94 21.95
C ASN A 20 -0.91 -23.79 22.86
N VAL A 21 -0.29 -22.75 22.29
CA VAL A 21 0.13 -21.56 23.02
C VAL A 21 -0.97 -20.50 22.93
N THR A 22 -1.35 -19.93 24.07
CA THR A 22 -2.37 -18.88 24.13
C THR A 22 -2.04 -17.73 23.17
N GLY A 23 -2.96 -17.43 22.25
CA GLY A 23 -2.81 -16.35 21.26
C GLY A 23 -2.28 -16.79 19.89
N PHE A 24 -1.99 -18.08 19.68
CA PHE A 24 -1.57 -18.62 18.39
C PHE A 24 -2.65 -19.55 17.84
N ASP A 25 -3.46 -19.06 16.91
CA ASP A 25 -4.26 -19.96 16.08
C ASP A 25 -3.37 -20.66 15.02
N SER A 26 -3.95 -21.61 14.28
CA SER A 26 -3.22 -22.37 13.25
C SER A 26 -2.61 -21.44 12.19
N LYS A 27 -3.34 -20.41 11.74
CA LYS A 27 -2.86 -19.47 10.71
C LYS A 27 -1.63 -18.70 11.20
N ILE A 28 -1.68 -18.18 12.43
CA ILE A 28 -0.58 -17.43 13.04
C ILE A 28 0.64 -18.33 13.27
N ALA A 29 0.44 -19.55 13.77
CA ALA A 29 1.51 -20.52 13.99
C ALA A 29 2.27 -20.85 12.69
N TRP A 30 1.54 -21.14 11.62
CA TRP A 30 2.12 -21.37 10.29
C TRP A 30 2.88 -20.16 9.80
N LYS A 31 2.26 -18.97 9.84
CA LYS A 31 2.89 -17.73 9.38
C LYS A 31 4.20 -17.45 10.09
N LEU A 32 4.31 -17.67 11.39
CA LEU A 32 5.55 -17.43 12.14
C LEU A 32 6.67 -18.40 11.80
N VAL A 33 6.35 -19.69 11.64
CA VAL A 33 7.34 -20.68 11.23
C VAL A 33 7.86 -20.36 9.83
N VAL A 34 6.97 -20.03 8.90
CA VAL A 34 7.34 -19.69 7.51
C VAL A 34 8.12 -18.37 7.46
N GLN A 35 7.74 -17.38 8.28
CA GLN A 35 8.50 -16.12 8.43
C GLN A 35 9.92 -16.39 8.92
N ALA A 36 10.09 -17.26 9.91
CA ALA A 36 11.41 -17.64 10.41
C ALA A 36 12.24 -18.36 9.34
N GLN A 37 11.61 -19.24 8.55
CA GLN A 37 12.26 -19.92 7.42
C GLN A 37 12.68 -18.93 6.33
N SER A 38 11.80 -17.98 5.98
CA SER A 38 12.06 -16.92 5.00
C SER A 38 13.26 -16.09 5.42
N ALA A 39 13.26 -15.60 6.66
CA ALA A 39 14.37 -14.85 7.24
C ALA A 39 15.69 -15.62 7.26
N LEU A 40 15.72 -16.91 7.63
CA LEU A 40 16.97 -17.70 7.61
C LEU A 40 17.50 -17.94 6.19
N ARG A 41 16.60 -18.15 5.22
CA ARG A 41 16.97 -18.43 3.83
C ARG A 41 17.23 -17.17 3.02
N GLN A 42 16.89 -15.99 3.55
CA GLN A 42 16.97 -14.71 2.85
C GLN A 42 16.19 -14.72 1.51
N THR A 43 15.04 -15.40 1.48
CA THR A 43 14.19 -15.51 0.29
C THR A 43 12.72 -15.44 0.67
N ALA A 44 11.89 -14.87 -0.20
CA ALA A 44 10.44 -14.92 -0.05
C ALA A 44 9.94 -16.38 -0.10
N LEU A 45 8.95 -16.69 0.74
CA LEU A 45 8.28 -18.00 0.80
C LEU A 45 6.77 -17.82 0.77
N MET A 46 6.08 -18.67 0.02
CA MET A 46 4.62 -18.70 -0.07
C MET A 46 4.02 -19.20 1.24
N LEU A 47 2.96 -18.56 1.74
CA LEU A 47 2.28 -18.98 2.96
C LEU A 47 1.34 -20.17 2.68
N PRO A 48 1.22 -21.14 3.59
CA PRO A 48 0.26 -22.24 3.46
C PRO A 48 -1.17 -21.71 3.32
N GLU A 49 -2.02 -22.43 2.57
CA GLU A 49 -3.45 -22.10 2.37
C GLU A 49 -3.72 -20.73 1.70
N THR A 50 -2.73 -20.17 1.01
CA THR A 50 -2.93 -18.96 0.21
C THR A 50 -3.97 -19.20 -0.87
N VAL A 51 -5.10 -18.51 -0.76
CA VAL A 51 -6.03 -18.34 -1.88
C VAL A 51 -5.51 -17.19 -2.71
N VAL A 52 -4.85 -17.49 -3.83
CA VAL A 52 -4.48 -16.44 -4.79
C VAL A 52 -5.79 -15.90 -5.36
N ARG A 53 -6.24 -14.75 -4.84
CA ARG A 53 -7.47 -14.11 -5.31
C ARG A 53 -7.26 -13.70 -6.77
N GLY A 54 -8.12 -14.15 -7.68
CA GLY A 54 -8.01 -13.89 -9.12
C GLY A 54 -7.89 -12.40 -9.50
N ASN A 55 -8.30 -11.50 -8.60
CA ASN A 55 -8.18 -10.04 -8.76
C ASN A 55 -6.73 -9.53 -8.80
N LEU A 56 -5.74 -10.34 -8.39
CA LEU A 56 -4.32 -10.01 -8.57
C LEU A 56 -3.90 -10.00 -10.04
N ILE A 57 -4.63 -10.69 -10.94
CA ILE A 57 -4.06 -11.19 -12.21
C ILE A 57 -4.31 -10.25 -13.40
N SER A 58 -5.12 -9.20 -13.27
CA SER A 58 -5.50 -8.37 -14.43
C SER A 58 -4.43 -7.34 -14.82
N ASN A 59 -3.32 -7.79 -15.40
CA ASN A 59 -2.31 -6.92 -16.05
C ASN A 59 -2.77 -6.48 -17.46
N VAL A 60 -4.03 -6.06 -17.62
CA VAL A 60 -4.61 -5.63 -18.90
C VAL A 60 -5.46 -4.38 -18.69
N GLY A 61 -5.45 -3.48 -19.67
CA GLY A 61 -6.16 -2.21 -19.61
C GLY A 61 -5.47 -1.15 -18.73
N ILE A 62 -6.28 -0.37 -18.02
CA ILE A 62 -5.83 0.72 -17.16
C ILE A 62 -5.84 0.28 -15.70
N GLU A 63 -4.76 0.60 -14.97
CA GLU A 63 -4.63 0.43 -13.53
C GLU A 63 -4.40 1.78 -12.84
N LEU A 64 -4.91 1.92 -11.62
CA LEU A 64 -4.74 3.12 -10.80
C LEU A 64 -3.98 2.74 -9.52
N TYR A 65 -3.01 3.56 -9.12
CA TYR A 65 -2.32 3.43 -7.82
C TYR A 65 -2.52 4.70 -7.03
N PHE A 66 -3.02 4.57 -5.81
CA PHE A 66 -3.52 5.67 -5.00
C PHE A 66 -2.80 5.73 -3.66
N ASP A 67 -2.36 6.94 -3.30
CA ASP A 67 -1.72 7.26 -2.03
C ASP A 67 -2.14 8.66 -1.54
N ILE A 68 -2.15 8.86 -0.22
CA ILE A 68 -2.66 10.07 0.43
C ILE A 68 -1.62 10.63 1.39
N GLU A 69 -1.39 11.94 1.32
CA GLU A 69 -0.69 12.67 2.37
C GLU A 69 -1.65 13.54 3.18
N ALA A 70 -1.48 13.49 4.50
CA ALA A 70 -2.35 14.16 5.45
C ALA A 70 -1.56 14.92 6.51
N GLN A 71 -2.22 15.92 7.09
CA GLN A 71 -1.80 16.62 8.29
C GLN A 71 -2.83 16.31 9.40
N PRO A 72 -2.58 15.28 10.24
CA PRO A 72 -3.51 14.83 11.27
C PRO A 72 -3.95 15.92 12.25
N ASP A 73 -3.05 16.82 12.64
CA ASP A 73 -3.35 17.88 13.62
C ASP A 73 -4.36 18.90 13.07
N LEU A 74 -4.44 19.03 11.75
CA LEU A 74 -5.41 19.85 11.04
C LEU A 74 -6.63 19.06 10.57
N ASN A 75 -6.66 17.74 10.81
CA ASN A 75 -7.65 16.81 10.28
C ASN A 75 -7.81 16.90 8.73
N LEU A 76 -6.71 17.20 8.04
CA LEU A 76 -6.66 17.57 6.63
C LEU A 76 -5.93 16.50 5.80
N ASN A 77 -6.50 16.09 4.66
CA ASN A 77 -5.80 15.37 3.61
C ASN A 77 -5.44 16.39 2.54
N TYR A 78 -4.15 16.74 2.42
CA TYR A 78 -3.75 17.86 1.56
C TYR A 78 -3.24 17.40 0.19
N LEU A 79 -2.99 16.11 -0.02
CA LEU A 79 -2.58 15.60 -1.32
C LEU A 79 -3.19 14.21 -1.57
N LEU A 80 -3.90 14.09 -2.69
CA LEU A 80 -4.39 12.83 -3.24
C LEU A 80 -3.60 12.52 -4.52
N GLY A 81 -2.70 11.54 -4.44
CA GLY A 81 -1.83 11.12 -5.54
C GLY A 81 -2.39 9.93 -6.29
N VAL A 82 -2.50 10.02 -7.62
CA VAL A 82 -2.95 8.89 -8.45
C VAL A 82 -2.00 8.67 -9.62
N LEU A 83 -1.34 7.51 -9.66
CA LEU A 83 -0.64 7.04 -10.84
C LEU A 83 -1.61 6.24 -11.72
N VAL A 84 -1.91 6.75 -12.90
CA VAL A 84 -2.65 6.05 -13.95
C VAL A 84 -1.65 5.33 -14.84
N VAL A 85 -1.82 4.02 -14.99
CA VAL A 85 -0.96 3.17 -15.83
C VAL A 85 -1.80 2.53 -16.92
N ASP A 86 -1.48 2.85 -18.17
CA ASP A 86 -1.99 2.17 -19.36
C ASP A 86 -1.00 1.08 -19.77
N ILE A 87 -1.37 -0.16 -19.45
CA ILE A 87 -0.52 -1.33 -19.68
C ILE A 87 -0.34 -1.61 -21.18
N GLU A 88 -1.39 -1.39 -21.98
CA GLU A 88 -1.39 -1.70 -23.41
C GLU A 88 -0.55 -0.70 -24.20
N ASN A 89 -0.71 0.59 -23.90
CA ASN A 89 -0.01 1.67 -24.57
C ASN A 89 1.34 2.02 -23.93
N LYS A 90 1.67 1.40 -22.78
CA LYS A 90 2.89 1.67 -21.99
C LYS A 90 3.00 3.15 -21.61
N GLN A 91 1.88 3.75 -21.23
CA GLN A 91 1.80 5.14 -20.81
C GLN A 91 1.50 5.22 -19.32
N GLU A 92 2.11 6.20 -18.68
CA GLU A 92 2.03 6.40 -17.24
C GLU A 92 1.85 7.88 -17.00
N THR A 93 0.90 8.25 -16.15
CA THR A 93 0.65 9.65 -15.80
C THR A 93 0.31 9.75 -14.33
N PHE A 94 1.11 10.52 -13.61
CA PHE A 94 0.88 10.83 -12.21
C PHE A 94 0.05 12.12 -12.10
N TYR A 95 -1.02 12.05 -11.32
CA TYR A 95 -1.89 13.16 -10.98
C TYR A 95 -1.69 13.50 -9.51
N SER A 96 -1.31 14.75 -9.25
CA SER A 96 -1.10 15.28 -7.92
C SER A 96 -2.18 16.31 -7.60
N PHE A 97 -3.24 15.88 -6.92
CA PHE A 97 -4.31 16.78 -6.49
C PHE A 97 -3.93 17.37 -5.14
N LEU A 98 -3.25 18.52 -5.20
CA LEU A 98 -2.65 19.18 -4.05
C LEU A 98 -3.49 20.38 -3.57
N ALA A 99 -3.92 20.33 -2.32
CA ALA A 99 -4.46 21.45 -1.59
C ALA A 99 -3.30 22.26 -1.02
N THR A 100 -3.17 23.51 -1.45
CA THR A 100 -2.19 24.46 -0.90
C THR A 100 -2.72 25.17 0.34
N LYS A 101 -4.02 25.02 0.62
CA LYS A 101 -4.71 25.52 1.81
C LYS A 101 -5.80 24.53 2.25
N PRO A 102 -6.17 24.50 3.55
CA PRO A 102 -7.19 23.57 4.04
C PRO A 102 -8.54 23.63 3.32
N GLU A 103 -8.97 24.83 2.89
CA GLU A 103 -10.22 25.02 2.16
C GLU A 103 -10.25 24.36 0.76
N GLU A 104 -9.10 23.92 0.24
CA GLU A 104 -8.99 23.27 -1.07
C GLU A 104 -9.16 21.74 -0.98
N GLU A 105 -9.34 21.15 0.21
CA GLU A 105 -9.53 19.70 0.39
C GLU A 105 -10.76 19.18 -0.40
N GLU A 106 -11.87 19.92 -0.41
CA GLU A 106 -13.07 19.58 -1.21
C GLU A 106 -12.76 19.58 -2.72
N LEU A 107 -11.98 20.56 -3.18
CA LEU A 107 -11.63 20.69 -4.59
C LEU A 107 -10.79 19.50 -5.05
N ILE A 108 -9.75 19.14 -4.30
CA ILE A 108 -8.89 18.01 -4.67
C ILE A 108 -9.61 16.67 -4.53
N TRP A 109 -10.54 16.56 -3.58
CA TRP A 109 -11.43 15.40 -3.48
C TRP A 109 -12.31 15.24 -4.73
N GLN A 110 -12.94 16.33 -5.20
CA GLN A 110 -13.73 16.28 -6.43
C GLN A 110 -12.87 15.92 -7.64
N GLN A 111 -11.66 16.48 -7.75
CA GLN A 111 -10.72 16.15 -8.83
C GLN A 111 -10.32 14.67 -8.82
N PHE A 112 -10.06 14.11 -7.64
CA PHE A 112 -9.82 12.67 -7.47
C PHE A 112 -11.01 11.85 -7.96
N VAL A 113 -12.24 12.18 -7.51
CA VAL A 113 -13.47 11.50 -7.94
C VAL A 113 -13.64 11.57 -9.46
N ASP A 114 -13.46 12.75 -10.06
CA ASP A 114 -13.57 12.96 -11.50
C ASP A 114 -12.55 12.13 -12.28
N LEU A 115 -11.30 12.01 -11.80
CA LEU A 115 -10.28 11.17 -12.43
C LEU A 115 -10.67 9.69 -12.36
N VAL A 116 -10.99 9.17 -11.17
CA VAL A 116 -11.26 7.73 -11.01
C VAL A 116 -12.56 7.29 -11.69
N CYS A 117 -13.50 8.23 -11.93
CA CYS A 117 -14.73 7.98 -12.69
C CYS A 117 -14.51 7.89 -14.20
N GLN A 118 -13.40 8.42 -14.74
CA GLN A 118 -13.02 8.22 -16.14
C GLN A 118 -12.66 6.75 -16.44
N TYR A 119 -12.31 5.98 -15.41
CA TYR A 119 -11.91 4.57 -15.50
C TYR A 119 -12.79 3.68 -14.61
N PRO A 120 -14.10 3.56 -14.89
CA PRO A 120 -15.08 2.97 -13.96
C PRO A 120 -14.91 1.45 -13.72
N HIS A 121 -14.05 0.78 -14.49
CA HIS A 121 -13.78 -0.66 -14.38
C HIS A 121 -12.34 -0.97 -13.94
N SER A 122 -11.49 0.05 -13.81
CA SER A 122 -10.07 -0.14 -13.46
C SER A 122 -9.89 -0.41 -11.97
N PRO A 123 -9.02 -1.35 -11.58
CA PRO A 123 -8.66 -1.53 -10.18
C PRO A 123 -7.93 -0.29 -9.64
N ILE A 124 -8.13 -0.01 -8.36
CA ILE A 124 -7.42 1.03 -7.62
C ILE A 124 -6.59 0.34 -6.54
N TYR A 125 -5.29 0.20 -6.80
CA TYR A 125 -4.34 -0.37 -5.86
C TYR A 125 -3.92 0.68 -4.84
N HIS A 126 -3.91 0.28 -3.57
CA HIS A 126 -3.48 1.12 -2.45
C HIS A 126 -2.75 0.25 -1.43
N PHE A 127 -2.22 0.86 -0.37
CA PHE A 127 -1.39 0.16 0.60
C PHE A 127 -1.88 0.40 2.03
N CYS A 128 -2.74 -0.53 2.52
CA CYS A 128 -3.40 -0.55 3.83
C CYS A 128 -4.80 0.11 3.87
N ASN A 129 -5.47 -0.03 5.01
CA ASN A 129 -6.86 0.41 5.21
C ASN A 129 -7.04 1.94 5.28
N TYR A 130 -5.96 2.71 5.38
CA TYR A 130 -6.04 4.17 5.57
C TYR A 130 -6.74 4.87 4.41
N GLU A 131 -6.44 4.48 3.16
CA GLU A 131 -7.06 5.08 1.98
C GLU A 131 -8.57 4.77 1.91
N VAL A 132 -8.97 3.55 2.32
CA VAL A 132 -10.38 3.12 2.39
C VAL A 132 -11.16 3.97 3.39
N GLU A 133 -10.61 4.18 4.58
CA GLU A 133 -11.21 5.02 5.61
C GLU A 133 -11.32 6.48 5.16
N THR A 134 -10.26 7.00 4.55
CA THR A 134 -10.21 8.38 4.05
C THR A 134 -11.21 8.62 2.93
N VAL A 135 -11.33 7.73 1.94
CA VAL A 135 -12.35 7.82 0.87
C VAL A 135 -13.77 7.79 1.44
N ASN A 136 -14.04 6.93 2.42
CA ASN A 136 -15.33 6.91 3.12
C ASN A 136 -15.60 8.22 3.87
N LYS A 137 -14.59 8.77 4.54
CA LYS A 137 -14.66 10.04 5.29
C LYS A 137 -14.95 11.20 4.32
N LEU A 138 -14.13 11.37 3.29
CA LEU A 138 -14.23 12.50 2.35
C LEU A 138 -15.52 12.43 1.52
N GLY A 139 -15.94 11.24 1.08
CA GLY A 139 -17.20 11.06 0.37
C GLY A 139 -18.42 11.50 1.19
N LYS A 140 -18.43 11.22 2.50
CA LYS A 140 -19.48 11.70 3.41
C LYS A 140 -19.35 13.21 3.68
N LEU A 141 -18.13 13.68 3.93
CA LEU A 141 -17.85 15.06 4.31
C LEU A 141 -18.26 16.05 3.22
N TYR A 142 -17.99 15.72 1.95
CA TYR A 142 -18.25 16.58 0.79
C TYR A 142 -19.48 16.15 -0.03
N GLY A 143 -20.35 15.31 0.54
CA GLY A 143 -21.64 14.98 -0.06
C GLY A 143 -21.58 14.23 -1.40
N THR A 144 -20.51 13.45 -1.63
CA THR A 144 -20.42 12.57 -2.80
C THR A 144 -21.52 11.52 -2.75
N PRO A 145 -22.28 11.30 -3.84
CA PRO A 145 -23.32 10.28 -3.87
C PRO A 145 -22.79 8.92 -3.44
N ASP A 146 -23.48 8.32 -2.49
CA ASP A 146 -23.22 6.99 -1.93
C ASP A 146 -22.94 5.90 -2.97
N SER A 147 -23.62 5.96 -4.13
CA SER A 147 -23.39 5.04 -5.26
C SER A 147 -22.00 5.20 -5.88
N ILE A 148 -21.50 6.44 -6.00
CA ILE A 148 -20.17 6.75 -6.54
C ILE A 148 -19.10 6.31 -5.53
N THR A 149 -19.26 6.66 -4.25
CA THR A 149 -18.32 6.23 -3.21
C THR A 149 -18.22 4.70 -3.15
N ARG A 150 -19.35 3.99 -3.19
CA ARG A 150 -19.36 2.52 -3.26
C ARG A 150 -18.69 2.00 -4.53
N MET A 151 -18.97 2.58 -5.70
CA MET A 151 -18.33 2.20 -6.97
C MET A 151 -16.80 2.33 -6.90
N ILE A 152 -16.29 3.41 -6.30
CA ILE A 152 -14.84 3.60 -6.08
C ILE A 152 -14.31 2.49 -5.17
N LEU A 153 -14.88 2.33 -3.98
CA LEU A 153 -14.41 1.38 -2.97
C LEU A 153 -14.49 -0.08 -3.42
N THR A 154 -15.47 -0.47 -4.24
CA THR A 154 -15.54 -1.86 -4.77
C THR A 154 -14.39 -2.22 -5.70
N ARG A 155 -13.62 -1.23 -6.18
CA ARG A 155 -12.45 -1.42 -7.04
C ARG A 155 -11.13 -1.33 -6.27
N PHE A 156 -11.18 -0.99 -4.97
CA PHE A 156 -9.98 -0.92 -4.14
C PHE A 156 -9.40 -2.32 -3.94
N VAL A 157 -8.09 -2.42 -4.13
CA VAL A 157 -7.31 -3.64 -3.96
C VAL A 157 -6.16 -3.35 -3.00
N ASP A 158 -6.30 -3.84 -1.77
CA ASP A 158 -5.31 -3.65 -0.71
C ASP A 158 -4.09 -4.57 -0.97
N ILE A 159 -2.99 -3.97 -1.42
CA ILE A 159 -1.75 -4.69 -1.70
C ILE A 159 -1.07 -5.18 -0.42
N TYR A 160 -1.22 -4.46 0.69
CA TYR A 160 -0.68 -4.89 1.96
C TYR A 160 -1.37 -6.15 2.46
N GLU A 161 -2.72 -6.17 2.48
CA GLU A 161 -3.50 -7.35 2.85
C GLU A 161 -3.10 -8.56 2.00
N LEU A 162 -3.10 -8.41 0.67
CA LEU A 162 -2.74 -9.48 -0.25
C LEU A 162 -1.32 -10.00 -0.01
N LEU A 163 -0.35 -9.12 0.23
CA LEU A 163 1.03 -9.51 0.50
C LEU A 163 1.13 -10.32 1.80
N ILE A 164 0.56 -9.82 2.91
CA ILE A 164 0.70 -10.47 4.22
C ILE A 164 -0.09 -11.77 4.35
N GLU A 165 -1.09 -11.99 3.50
CA GLU A 165 -1.83 -13.24 3.39
C GLU A 165 -1.15 -14.27 2.49
N THR A 166 -0.30 -13.83 1.56
CA THR A 166 0.28 -14.68 0.51
C THR A 166 1.74 -15.03 0.77
N VAL A 167 2.54 -14.09 1.31
CA VAL A 167 4.00 -14.22 1.31
C VAL A 167 4.66 -13.85 2.63
N ALA A 168 5.58 -14.70 3.06
CA ALA A 168 6.58 -14.42 4.07
C ALA A 168 7.86 -13.86 3.42
N LEU A 169 8.16 -12.59 3.66
CA LEU A 169 9.35 -11.88 3.17
C LEU A 169 10.47 -11.95 4.20
N PRO A 170 11.75 -11.96 3.79
CA PRO A 170 12.88 -12.05 4.71
C PRO A 170 13.24 -10.68 5.31
N ILE A 171 12.23 -9.93 5.78
CA ILE A 171 12.37 -8.57 6.33
C ILE A 171 11.61 -8.46 7.66
N GLU A 172 12.03 -7.52 8.49
CA GLU A 172 11.44 -7.29 9.82
C GLU A 172 10.19 -6.42 9.77
N SER A 173 10.14 -5.47 8.84
CA SER A 173 9.04 -4.51 8.68
C SER A 173 8.33 -4.72 7.37
N TYR A 174 6.99 -4.71 7.41
CA TYR A 174 6.12 -4.76 6.25
C TYR A 174 5.54 -3.37 5.90
N ALA A 175 6.21 -2.29 6.33
CA ALA A 175 5.94 -0.98 5.76
C ALA A 175 6.31 -0.97 4.26
N LEU A 176 5.56 -0.19 3.46
CA LEU A 176 5.76 -0.11 2.00
C LEU A 176 7.22 0.11 1.63
N LYS A 177 7.88 1.06 2.29
CA LYS A 177 9.30 1.38 2.05
C LYS A 177 10.25 0.22 2.32
N ALA A 178 10.02 -0.57 3.36
CA ALA A 178 10.85 -1.74 3.66
C ALA A 178 10.69 -2.83 2.59
N ILE A 179 9.45 -3.11 2.18
CA ILE A 179 9.14 -4.11 1.16
C ILE A 179 9.71 -3.68 -0.19
N ALA A 180 9.41 -2.47 -0.63
CA ALA A 180 9.84 -1.99 -1.94
C ALA A 180 11.37 -1.88 -2.05
N ASN A 181 12.07 -1.46 -0.97
CA ASN A 181 13.54 -1.49 -0.92
C ASN A 181 14.08 -2.91 -1.07
N TRP A 182 13.47 -3.90 -0.41
CA TRP A 182 13.85 -5.31 -0.58
C TRP A 182 13.63 -5.80 -2.03
N LEU A 183 12.62 -5.25 -2.72
CA LEU A 183 12.36 -5.47 -4.14
C LEU A 183 13.25 -4.64 -5.08
N GLY A 184 14.21 -3.87 -4.54
CA GLY A 184 15.14 -3.05 -5.31
C GLY A 184 14.58 -1.72 -5.82
N PHE A 185 13.44 -1.27 -5.30
CA PHE A 185 12.93 0.08 -5.54
C PHE A 185 13.64 1.08 -4.62
N THR A 186 13.89 2.29 -5.11
CA THR A 186 14.50 3.36 -4.32
C THR A 186 13.74 4.66 -4.54
N TRP A 187 13.30 5.27 -3.45
CA TRP A 187 12.76 6.63 -3.45
C TRP A 187 13.81 7.61 -3.96
N ARG A 188 13.37 8.64 -4.69
CA ARG A 188 14.20 9.75 -5.17
C ARG A 188 14.88 10.47 -4.01
N ASP A 189 14.18 10.63 -2.87
CA ASP A 189 14.79 10.97 -1.58
C ASP A 189 14.79 9.75 -0.64
N PRO A 190 15.95 9.09 -0.43
CA PRO A 190 16.07 7.94 0.47
C PRO A 190 15.63 8.25 1.89
N LYS A 191 15.76 9.51 2.33
CA LYS A 191 15.45 9.92 3.70
C LYS A 191 13.98 10.34 3.88
N ALA A 192 13.19 10.47 2.82
CA ALA A 192 11.77 10.85 2.90
C ALA A 192 10.92 9.74 3.56
N ASN A 193 9.88 10.13 4.29
CA ASN A 193 8.87 9.25 4.87
C ASN A 193 7.64 10.08 5.27
N GLY A 194 6.50 9.44 5.55
CA GLY A 194 5.26 10.16 5.92
C GLY A 194 5.43 11.13 7.09
N ALA A 195 6.22 10.81 8.12
CA ALA A 195 6.48 11.74 9.22
C ALA A 195 7.22 13.01 8.77
N LYS A 196 8.08 12.91 7.75
CA LYS A 196 8.70 14.09 7.12
C LYS A 196 7.74 14.86 6.23
N CYS A 197 6.80 14.20 5.56
CA CYS A 197 5.77 14.90 4.79
C CYS A 197 4.94 15.83 5.68
N ILE A 198 4.55 15.36 6.87
CA ILE A 198 3.90 16.18 7.91
C ILE A 198 4.77 17.40 8.25
N TYR A 199 6.05 17.17 8.60
CA TYR A 199 6.98 18.26 8.92
C TYR A 199 7.18 19.25 7.75
N TRP A 200 7.34 18.76 6.53
CA TRP A 200 7.49 19.61 5.34
C TRP A 200 6.23 20.42 5.08
N TYR A 201 5.05 19.87 5.33
CA TYR A 201 3.80 20.59 5.20
C TYR A 201 3.69 21.72 6.24
N ASP A 202 4.12 21.49 7.49
CA ASP A 202 4.20 22.55 8.51
C ASP A 202 5.18 23.65 8.09
N GLN A 203 6.35 23.28 7.55
CA GLN A 203 7.31 24.26 7.03
C GLN A 203 6.74 25.04 5.83
N TRP A 204 5.96 24.41 4.94
CA TRP A 204 5.24 25.11 3.89
C TRP A 204 4.26 26.14 4.47
N LEU A 205 3.45 25.77 5.47
CA LEU A 205 2.49 26.68 6.08
C LEU A 205 3.15 27.86 6.80
N GLU A 206 4.30 27.62 7.45
CA GLU A 206 5.05 28.65 8.17
C GLU A 206 5.77 29.62 7.23
N THR A 207 6.37 29.11 6.15
CA THR A 207 7.34 29.86 5.33
C THR A 207 6.80 30.29 3.97
N GLY A 208 5.82 29.55 3.43
CA GLY A 208 5.37 29.69 2.04
C GLY A 208 6.42 29.22 1.02
N ASP A 209 7.42 28.43 1.41
CA ASP A 209 8.41 27.87 0.48
C ASP A 209 7.86 26.63 -0.25
N ARG A 210 7.60 26.79 -1.55
CA ARG A 210 7.03 25.73 -2.41
C ARG A 210 7.94 24.53 -2.60
N GLU A 211 9.22 24.59 -2.24
CA GLU A 211 10.09 23.42 -2.34
C GLU A 211 9.62 22.29 -1.41
N PHE A 212 9.06 22.62 -0.24
CA PHE A 212 8.48 21.60 0.66
C PHE A 212 7.31 20.85 0.00
N LEU A 213 6.40 21.56 -0.66
CA LEU A 213 5.30 20.94 -1.40
C LEU A 213 5.82 20.03 -2.52
N LYS A 214 6.84 20.48 -3.26
CA LYS A 214 7.45 19.68 -4.32
C LYS A 214 8.10 18.41 -3.78
N MET A 215 8.77 18.46 -2.62
CA MET A 215 9.33 17.29 -1.96
C MET A 215 8.25 16.28 -1.54
N ILE A 216 7.13 16.77 -1.00
CA ILE A 216 5.97 15.93 -0.68
C ILE A 216 5.40 15.28 -1.95
N GLN A 217 5.17 16.04 -3.01
CA GLN A 217 4.65 15.50 -4.28
C GLN A 217 5.55 14.41 -4.88
N VAL A 218 6.87 14.61 -4.82
CA VAL A 218 7.87 13.61 -5.23
C VAL A 218 7.76 12.34 -4.38
N TYR A 219 7.62 12.49 -3.07
CA TYR A 219 7.49 11.34 -2.17
C TYR A 219 6.19 10.55 -2.41
N ASN A 220 5.05 11.24 -2.52
CA ASN A 220 3.74 10.63 -2.79
C ASN A 220 3.67 9.94 -4.17
N GLU A 221 4.32 10.52 -5.19
CA GLU A 221 4.50 9.85 -6.48
C GLU A 221 5.36 8.58 -6.35
N ASP A 222 6.45 8.62 -5.56
CA ASP A 222 7.27 7.44 -5.30
C ASP A 222 6.48 6.34 -4.57
N ASP A 223 5.59 6.68 -3.64
CA ASP A 223 4.73 5.73 -2.93
C ASP A 223 3.73 5.04 -3.88
N CYS A 224 3.19 5.76 -4.87
CA CYS A 224 2.39 5.16 -5.95
C CYS A 224 3.20 4.16 -6.79
N TYR A 225 4.41 4.54 -7.21
CA TYR A 225 5.30 3.64 -7.97
C TYR A 225 5.79 2.45 -7.14
N ALA A 226 6.06 2.65 -5.85
CA ALA A 226 6.44 1.59 -4.93
C ALA A 226 5.29 0.59 -4.77
N THR A 227 4.06 1.06 -4.61
CA THR A 227 2.86 0.20 -4.54
C THR A 227 2.72 -0.63 -5.81
N ARG A 228 2.91 -0.02 -6.99
CA ARG A 228 2.99 -0.76 -8.26
C ARG A 228 4.07 -1.81 -8.29
N ARG A 229 5.29 -1.47 -7.85
CA ARG A 229 6.41 -2.41 -7.81
C ARG A 229 6.07 -3.64 -6.96
N VAL A 230 5.43 -3.43 -5.80
CA VAL A 230 4.99 -4.53 -4.91
C VAL A 230 3.92 -5.36 -5.60
N LYS A 231 2.90 -4.73 -6.20
CA LYS A 231 1.85 -5.43 -6.96
C LYS A 231 2.45 -6.30 -8.07
N ASP A 232 3.28 -5.73 -8.92
CA ASP A 232 3.85 -6.41 -10.09
C ASP A 232 4.75 -7.59 -9.68
N TRP A 233 5.50 -7.41 -8.58
CA TRP A 233 6.27 -8.49 -8.00
C TRP A 233 5.37 -9.59 -7.44
N LEU A 234 4.32 -9.26 -6.69
CA LEU A 234 3.41 -10.25 -6.10
C LEU A 234 2.72 -11.08 -7.19
N VAL A 235 2.27 -10.44 -8.27
CA VAL A 235 1.70 -11.13 -9.44
C VAL A 235 2.71 -12.07 -10.10
N THR A 236 3.96 -11.64 -10.25
CA THR A 236 5.01 -12.47 -10.84
C THR A 236 5.36 -13.64 -9.93
N PHE A 237 5.55 -13.38 -8.63
CA PHE A 237 5.91 -14.38 -7.62
C PHE A 237 4.85 -15.47 -7.51
N THR A 238 3.56 -15.11 -7.52
CA THR A 238 2.46 -16.07 -7.36
C THR A 238 2.19 -16.92 -8.59
N LYS A 239 2.56 -16.47 -9.81
CA LYS A 239 2.41 -17.26 -11.05
C LYS A 239 3.14 -18.60 -10.98
N ASP A 240 4.30 -18.63 -10.34
CA ASP A 240 5.12 -19.84 -10.23
C ASP A 240 4.48 -20.93 -9.33
N PHE A 241 3.43 -20.59 -8.58
CA PHE A 241 2.73 -21.50 -7.65
C PHE A 241 1.29 -21.83 -8.09
N LEU A 242 0.84 -21.31 -9.24
CA LEU A 242 -0.48 -21.56 -9.81
C LEU A 242 -0.49 -22.66 -10.89
N LEU A 243 0.62 -23.36 -11.07
CA LEU A 243 0.80 -24.52 -11.96
C LEU A 243 0.83 -25.83 -11.15
#